data_AF-A0A5E7UVY3-F1
#
_entry.id   AF-A0A5E7UVY3-F1
#
_cell.length_a   1.000
_cell.length_b   1.000
_cell.length_c   1.000
_cell.angle_alpha   90.00
_cell.angle_beta   90.00
_cell.angle_gamma   90.00
#
_symmetry.space_group_name_H-M   'P 1'
#
loop_
_entity.id
_entity.type
_entity.pdbx_description
1 polymer ?
#
loop_
_entity_poly.entity_id
_entity_poly.type
_entity_poly.pdbx_seq_one_letter_code
_entity_poly.pdbx_strand_id
1 'polypeptide(L)' 'MAWLRHRIQSRTLIINDARALVHTAADTVFLVSPSVFQRYTQEHLQTAALAKQDQVADWQWVQKRFEKLQLHRKKVNG' A
#
# COMPACT_ATOMS: atom_id res chain seq x y z
N MET A 1 0.58 4.96 -7.43
CA MET A 1 2.06 4.99 -7.34
C MET A 1 2.66 6.33 -6.88
N ALA A 2 2.09 7.48 -7.26
CA ALA A 2 2.64 8.79 -6.87
C ALA A 2 2.77 8.98 -5.34
N TRP A 3 1.75 8.56 -4.58
CA TRP A 3 1.77 8.62 -3.11
C TRP A 3 2.95 7.87 -2.49
N LEU A 4 3.15 6.60 -2.88
CA LEU A 4 4.22 5.77 -2.35
C LEU A 4 5.59 6.38 -2.66
N ARG A 5 5.80 6.84 -3.90
CA ARG A 5 7.04 7.53 -4.30
C ARG A 5 7.29 8.77 -3.48
N HIS A 6 6.27 9.62 -3.34
CA HIS A 6 6.37 10.86 -2.57
C HIS A 6 6.71 10.56 -1.10
N ARG A 7 6.05 9.59 -0.47
CA ARG A 7 6.29 9.21 0.93
C ARG A 7 7.67 8.60 1.16
N ILE A 8 8.21 7.86 0.18
CA ILE A 8 9.58 7.35 0.20
C ILE A 8 10.58 8.52 0.08
N GLN A 9 10.37 9.42 -0.89
CA GLN A 9 11.25 10.57 -1.13
C GLN A 9 11.26 11.55 0.04
N SER A 10 10.11 11.78 0.67
CA SER A 10 9.98 12.67 1.83
C SER A 10 10.43 12.04 3.15
N ARG A 11 10.81 10.75 3.16
CA ARG A 11 11.18 9.98 4.38
C ARG A 11 10.11 9.98 5.48
N THR A 12 8.86 10.26 5.12
CA THR A 12 7.72 10.29 6.08
C THR A 12 7.09 8.91 6.29
N LEU A 13 7.53 7.92 5.52
CA LEU A 13 7.16 6.52 5.70
C LEU A 13 8.31 5.83 6.43
N ILE A 14 7.99 5.07 7.48
CA ILE A 14 8.99 4.23 8.15
C ILE A 14 9.35 3.11 7.17
N ILE A 15 10.60 3.12 6.70
CA ILE A 15 11.16 2.15 5.75
C ILE A 15 12.24 1.35 6.48
N ASN A 16 12.31 0.03 6.26
CA ASN A 16 13.35 -0.88 6.76
C ASN A 16 13.48 -1.07 8.28
N ASP A 17 12.51 -0.62 9.08
CA ASP A 17 12.33 -1.01 10.49
C ASP A 17 11.50 -2.31 10.62
N ALA A 18 11.57 -3.01 11.77
CA ALA A 18 10.76 -4.20 12.04
C ALA A 18 9.24 -3.94 11.94
N ARG A 19 8.80 -2.69 12.09
CA ARG A 19 7.40 -2.26 11.93
C ARG A 19 7.16 -1.49 10.62
N ALA A 20 8.13 -1.47 9.71
CA ALA A 20 8.02 -0.74 8.46
C ALA A 20 6.91 -1.30 7.58
N LEU A 21 6.22 -0.38 6.90
CA LEU A 21 5.17 -0.72 5.93
C LEU A 21 5.76 -1.02 4.54
N VAL A 22 7.03 -0.65 4.36
CA VAL A 22 7.78 -0.76 3.12
C VAL A 22 9.20 -1.20 3.45
N HIS A 23 9.67 -2.24 2.79
CA HIS A 23 11.08 -2.63 2.81
C HIS A 23 11.69 -2.39 1.43
N THR A 24 12.96 -2.01 1.40
CA THR A 24 13.74 -1.85 0.17
C THR A 24 14.94 -2.77 0.24
N ALA A 25 15.11 -3.63 -0.77
CA ALA A 25 16.27 -4.50 -0.89
C ALA A 25 16.57 -4.72 -2.38
N ALA A 26 17.85 -4.62 -2.76
CA ALA A 26 18.32 -4.83 -4.13
C ALA A 26 17.42 -4.16 -5.19
N ASP A 27 17.24 -2.84 -5.08
CA ASP A 27 16.42 -1.99 -5.96
C ASP A 27 14.93 -2.37 -6.07
N THR A 28 14.47 -3.28 -5.20
CA THR A 28 13.09 -3.74 -5.16
C THR A 28 12.39 -3.21 -3.92
N VAL A 29 11.15 -2.75 -4.10
CA VAL A 29 10.28 -2.29 -3.02
C VAL A 29 9.31 -3.42 -2.64
N PHE A 30 9.39 -3.87 -1.39
CA PHE A 30 8.47 -4.82 -0.79
C PHE A 30 7.42 -4.07 0.02
N LEU A 31 6.14 -4.33 -0.29
CA LEU A 31 5.00 -3.72 0.37
C LEU A 31 4.39 -4.71 1.36
N VAL A 32 4.26 -4.30 2.63
CA VAL A 32 3.66 -5.14 3.67
C VAL A 32 2.14 -4.98 3.66
N SER A 33 1.43 -6.00 3.19
CA SER A 33 -0.04 -6.08 3.23
C SER A 33 -0.50 -6.74 4.54
N PRO A 34 -1.60 -6.29 5.18
CA PRO A 34 -2.52 -5.21 4.75
C PRO A 34 -2.07 -3.80 5.16
N SER A 35 -1.04 -3.68 6.00
CA SER A 35 -0.70 -2.46 6.74
C SER A 35 -0.40 -1.24 5.85
N VAL A 36 0.27 -1.44 4.71
CA VAL A 36 0.56 -0.35 3.76
C VAL A 36 -0.72 0.27 3.17
N PHE A 37 -1.74 -0.55 2.93
CA PHE A 37 -3.01 -0.10 2.37
C PHE A 37 -3.85 0.60 3.45
N GLN A 38 -3.80 0.12 4.69
CA GLN A 38 -4.42 0.81 5.83
C GLN A 38 -3.81 2.19 6.08
N ARG A 39 -2.50 2.34 5.90
CA ARG A 39 -1.87 3.66 5.99
C ARG A 39 -2.30 4.59 4.85
N TYR A 40 -2.43 4.05 3.63
CA TYR A 40 -2.92 4.83 2.50
C TYR A 40 -4.32 5.40 2.74
N THR A 41 -5.23 4.59 3.29
CA THR A 41 -6.63 5.00 3.54
C THR A 41 -6.75 6.08 4.61
N GLN A 42 -5.87 6.09 5.62
CA GLN A 42 -5.82 7.16 6.62
C GLN A 42 -5.58 8.55 6.01
N GLU A 43 -4.91 8.62 4.87
CA GLU A 43 -4.57 9.87 4.18
C GLU A 43 -5.54 10.19 3.03
N HIS A 44 -6.47 9.28 2.71
CA HIS A 44 -7.40 9.42 1.57
C HIS A 44 -8.81 8.99 1.96
N LEU A 45 -9.48 9.72 2.85
CA LEU A 45 -10.83 9.40 3.36
C LEU A 45 -11.89 9.13 2.28
N GLN A 46 -11.70 9.66 1.07
CA GLN A 46 -12.52 9.38 -0.10
C GLN A 46 -12.55 7.89 -0.51
N THR A 47 -11.54 7.10 -0.16
CA THR A 47 -11.53 5.65 -0.45
C THR A 47 -12.61 4.91 0.34
N ALA A 48 -12.92 5.36 1.56
CA ALA A 48 -13.97 4.76 2.39
C ALA A 48 -15.36 4.84 1.73
N ALA A 49 -15.68 5.96 1.05
CA ALA A 49 -16.94 6.12 0.34
C ALA A 49 -17.07 5.12 -0.82
N LEU A 50 -15.98 4.89 -1.54
CA LEU A 50 -15.94 3.96 -2.67
C LEU A 50 -15.94 2.49 -2.21
N ALA A 51 -15.23 2.19 -1.12
CA ALA A 51 -15.23 0.85 -0.52
C ALA A 51 -16.60 0.44 0.00
N LYS A 52 -17.38 1.40 0.52
CA LYS A 52 -18.76 1.19 0.96
C LYS A 52 -19.68 0.77 -0.18
N GLN A 53 -19.50 1.32 -1.38
CA GLN A 53 -20.27 0.93 -2.58
C GLN A 53 -20.01 -0.53 -2.95
N ASP A 54 -18.76 -0.97 -2.81
CA ASP A 54 -18.33 -2.33 -3.12
C ASP A 54 -18.51 -3.31 -1.93
N GLN A 55 -19.07 -2.84 -0.80
CA GLN A 55 -19.27 -3.60 0.44
C GLN A 55 -18.00 -4.30 0.97
N VAL A 56 -16.85 -3.66 0.85
CA VAL A 56 -15.56 -4.18 1.34
C VAL A 56 -14.90 -3.20 2.31
N ALA A 57 -13.93 -3.68 3.09
CA ALA A 57 -13.12 -2.78 3.89
C ALA A 57 -12.30 -1.84 3.00
N ASP A 58 -12.08 -0.61 3.47
CA ASP A 58 -11.40 0.44 2.71
C ASP A 58 -10.03 0.01 2.16
N TRP A 59 -9.20 -0.58 3.02
CA TRP A 59 -7.88 -1.06 2.63
C TRP A 59 -7.95 -2.22 1.59
N GLN A 60 -8.99 -3.06 1.64
CA GLN A 60 -9.18 -4.15 0.67
C GLN A 60 -9.56 -3.59 -0.69
N TRP A 61 -10.37 -2.54 -0.72
CA TRP A 61 -10.74 -1.85 -1.94
C TRP A 61 -9.50 -1.26 -2.64
N VAL A 62 -8.65 -0.58 -1.86
CA VAL A 62 -7.38 -0.02 -2.35
C VAL A 62 -6.45 -1.14 -2.83
N GLN A 63 -6.31 -2.23 -2.08
CA GLN A 63 -5.49 -3.38 -2.48
C GLN A 63 -5.98 -3.97 -3.80
N LYS A 64 -7.28 -4.23 -3.97
CA LYS A 64 -7.84 -4.76 -5.23
C LYS A 64 -7.53 -3.86 -6.42
N ARG A 65 -7.62 -2.54 -6.25
CA ARG A 65 -7.28 -1.58 -7.31
C ARG A 65 -5.79 -1.57 -7.61
N PHE A 66 -4.94 -1.60 -6.58
CA PHE A 66 -3.50 -1.74 -6.76
C PHE A 66 -3.16 -3.02 -7.53
N GLU A 67 -3.82 -4.13 -7.19
CA GLU A 67 -3.60 -5.41 -7.86
C GLU A 67 -4.02 -5.36 -9.33
N LYS A 68 -5.14 -4.70 -9.66
CA LYS A 68 -5.58 -4.49 -11.05
C LYS A 68 -4.61 -3.69 -11.89
N LEU A 69 -3.75 -2.84 -11.30
CA LEU A 69 -2.73 -2.10 -12.04
C LEU A 69 -1.62 -3.02 -12.57
N GLN A 70 -1.47 -4.24 -12.05
CA GLN A 70 -0.44 -5.21 -12.46
C GLN A 70 1.01 -4.66 -12.42
N LEU A 71 1.24 -3.57 -11.67
CA LEU A 71 2.56 -2.97 -11.45
C LEU A 71 3.34 -3.63 -10.31
N HIS A 72 2.85 -4.75 -9.78
CA HIS A 72 3.41 -5.45 -8.63
C HIS A 72 3.65 -6.91 -8.98
N ARG A 73 4.65 -7.51 -8.33
CA ARG A 73 4.88 -8.95 -8.38
C ARG A 73 4.43 -9.55 -7.05
N LYS A 74 3.49 -10.50 -7.09
CA LYS A 74 3.13 -11.29 -5.90
C LYS A 74 4.19 -12.37 -5.71
N LYS A 75 4.80 -12.43 -4.53
CA LYS A 75 5.58 -13.60 -4.11
C LYS A 75 4.57 -14.65 -3.66
N VAL A 76 4.51 -15.79 -4.36
CA VAL A 76 3.51 -16.83 -4.08
C VAL A 76 3.84 -17.59 -2.79
N ASN A 77 5.13 -17.65 -2.43
CA ASN A 77 5.63 -18.32 -1.24
C ASN A 77 6.59 -17.38 -0.49
N GLY A 78 6.42 -17.30 0.83
CA GLY A 78 7.36 -16.65 1.75
C GLY A 78 8.72 -17.29 1.66
#